data_AF-A0AA97A6I8-F1
#
_entry.id   AF-A0AA97A6I8-F1
#
_cell.length_a   1.000
_cell.length_b   1.000
_cell.length_c   1.000
_cell.angle_alpha   90.00
_cell.angle_beta   90.00
_cell.angle_gamma   90.00
#
_symmetry.space_group_name_H-M   'P 1'
#
loop_
_entity.id
_entity.type
_entity.pdbx_description
1 polymer ?
#
loop_
_entity_poly.entity_id
_entity_poly.type
_entity_poly.pdbx_seq_one_letter_code
_entity_poly.pdbx_strand_id
1 'polypeptide(L)'
;MQQCLEYICREFEKVKDYLHHPSPAKELIINNLFENFMKCFLEYPFEKKRYPKEFLETANLYNDGDVVTLKRFEDIGMRYLLLSDFYDYVKITHLYQKI
;
A
#
# COMPACT_ATOMS: atom_id res chain seq x y z
N MET A 1 -6.11 -13.23 4.51
CA MET A 1 -5.83 -12.24 3.43
C MET A 1 -4.82 -12.87 2.45
N GLN A 2 -4.50 -12.26 1.31
CA GLN A 2 -3.40 -12.76 0.45
C GLN A 2 -2.06 -12.63 1.18
N GLN A 3 -1.12 -13.54 0.98
CA GLN A 3 0.17 -13.50 1.69
C GLN A 3 0.95 -12.20 1.43
N CYS A 4 0.89 -11.66 0.21
CA CYS A 4 1.52 -10.36 -0.11
C CYS A 4 0.89 -9.19 0.65
N LEU A 5 -0.44 -9.17 0.78
CA LEU A 5 -1.14 -8.14 1.54
C LEU A 5 -0.92 -8.28 3.06
N GLU A 6 -0.86 -9.50 3.59
CA GLU A 6 -0.54 -9.74 5.01
C GLU A 6 0.88 -9.30 5.35
N TYR A 7 1.83 -9.57 4.45
CA TYR A 7 3.19 -9.06 4.55
C TYR A 7 3.21 -7.53 4.59
N ILE A 8 2.49 -6.87 3.67
CA ILE A 8 2.40 -5.41 3.63
C ILE A 8 1.91 -4.87 4.98
N CYS A 9 0.83 -5.45 5.51
CA CYS A 9 0.24 -5.00 6.78
C CYS A 9 1.19 -5.18 7.96
N ARG A 10 1.86 -6.33 8.06
CA ARG A 10 2.79 -6.63 9.15
C ARG A 10 3.99 -5.69 9.15
N GLU A 11 4.57 -5.46 7.98
CA GLU A 11 5.75 -4.60 7.86
C GLU A 11 5.39 -3.12 8.01
N PHE A 12 4.18 -2.72 7.61
CA PHE A 12 3.70 -1.36 7.81
C PHE A 12 3.62 -0.96 9.29
N GLU A 13 3.38 -1.92 10.21
CA GLU A 13 3.39 -1.63 11.66
C GLU A 13 4.70 -1.01 12.16
N LYS A 14 5.83 -1.28 11.47
CA LYS A 14 7.16 -0.76 11.81
C LYS A 14 7.35 0.71 11.41
N VAL A 15 6.48 1.24 10.56
CA VAL A 15 6.59 2.59 9.99
C VAL A 15 5.36 3.47 10.24
N LYS A 16 4.37 3.00 11.01
CA LYS A 16 3.11 3.73 11.31
C LYS A 16 3.27 5.13 11.93
N ASP A 17 4.45 5.43 12.46
CA ASP A 17 4.80 6.70 13.09
C ASP A 17 5.65 7.59 12.15
N TYR A 18 5.82 7.20 10.89
CA TYR A 18 6.71 7.86 9.92
C TYR A 18 6.46 9.37 9.81
N LEU A 19 5.20 9.82 9.77
CA LEU A 19 4.88 11.25 9.67
C LEU A 19 5.39 12.08 10.87
N HIS A 20 5.57 11.45 12.03
CA HIS A 20 6.07 12.11 13.24
C HIS A 20 7.58 11.89 13.41
N HIS A 21 8.10 10.76 12.91
CA HIS A 21 9.49 10.34 13.05
C HIS A 21 10.03 9.79 11.72
N PRO A 22 10.27 10.66 10.72
CA PRO A 22 10.80 10.25 9.44
C PRO A 22 12.25 9.78 9.59
N SER A 23 12.63 8.75 8.84
CA SER A 23 14.03 8.31 8.77
C SER A 23 14.28 7.54 7.47
N PRO A 24 15.52 7.56 6.94
CA PRO A 24 15.88 6.83 5.71
C PRO A 24 15.58 5.33 5.78
N ALA A 25 15.72 4.72 6.96
CA ALA A 25 15.38 3.32 7.17
C ALA A 25 13.89 3.04 6.99
N LYS A 26 13.02 3.94 7.45
CA LYS A 26 11.56 3.82 7.27
C LYS A 26 11.16 4.10 5.82
N GLU A 27 11.81 5.06 5.16
CA GLU A 27 11.58 5.34 3.73
C GLU A 27 11.88 4.11 2.86
N LEU A 28 12.97 3.39 3.15
CA LEU A 28 13.30 2.15 2.45
C LEU A 28 12.20 1.09 2.63
N ILE A 29 11.67 0.95 3.85
CA ILE A 29 10.54 0.04 4.11
C ILE A 29 9.31 0.49 3.32
N ILE A 30 8.94 1.77 3.37
CA ILE A 30 7.79 2.32 2.65
C ILE A 30 7.90 2.07 1.15
N ASN A 31 9.07 2.31 0.55
CA ASN A 31 9.32 2.05 -0.86
C ASN A 31 9.12 0.58 -1.22
N ASN A 32 9.71 -0.33 -0.44
CA ASN A 32 9.55 -1.77 -0.65
C ASN A 32 8.09 -2.21 -0.50
N LEU A 33 7.35 -1.66 0.48
CA LEU A 33 5.94 -1.98 0.68
C LEU A 33 5.07 -1.46 -0.46
N PHE A 34 5.35 -0.25 -0.94
CA PHE A 34 4.64 0.36 -2.05
C PHE A 34 4.82 -0.44 -3.35
N GLU A 35 6.04 -0.85 -3.69
CA GLU A 35 6.28 -1.71 -4.85
C GLU A 35 5.57 -3.06 -4.73
N ASN A 36 5.60 -3.67 -3.55
CA ASN A 36 4.88 -4.92 -3.30
C ASN A 36 3.37 -4.74 -3.41
N PHE A 37 2.83 -3.61 -2.95
CA PHE A 37 1.42 -3.27 -3.08
C PHE A 37 1.02 -3.21 -4.56
N MET A 38 1.78 -2.46 -5.38
CA MET A 38 1.49 -2.31 -6.80
C MET A 38 1.53 -3.64 -7.56
N LYS A 39 2.50 -4.51 -7.25
CA LYS A 39 2.59 -5.85 -7.85
C LYS A 39 1.47 -6.76 -7.38
N CYS A 40 1.22 -6.81 -6.08
CA CYS A 40 0.20 -7.67 -5.47
C CYS A 40 -1.19 -7.33 -6.02
N PHE A 41 -1.50 -6.04 -6.24
CA PHE A 41 -2.76 -5.58 -6.85
C PHE A 41 -2.90 -5.88 -8.35
N LEU A 42 -1.80 -6.06 -9.08
CA LEU A 42 -1.78 -6.38 -10.51
C LEU A 42 -1.89 -7.89 -10.78
N GLU A 43 -1.24 -8.72 -9.96
CA GLU A 43 -1.22 -10.18 -10.14
C GLU A 43 -2.53 -10.86 -9.77
N TYR A 44 -3.34 -10.24 -8.91
CA TYR A 44 -4.54 -10.88 -8.41
C TYR A 44 -5.81 -10.34 -9.09
N PRO A 45 -6.72 -11.23 -9.55
CA PRO A 45 -8.06 -10.81 -9.92
C PRO A 45 -8.81 -10.44 -8.64
N PHE A 46 -8.66 -9.20 -8.19
CA PHE A 46 -9.48 -8.59 -7.13
C PHE A 46 -10.90 -8.36 -7.67
N GLU A 47 -11.57 -9.43 -8.08
CA GLU A 47 -12.94 -9.38 -8.55
C GLU A 47 -13.87 -9.05 -7.38
N LYS A 48 -14.44 -7.85 -7.46
CA LYS A 48 -15.71 -7.39 -6.88
C LYS A 48 -16.00 -7.88 -5.46
N LYS A 49 -15.54 -7.09 -4.46
CA LYS A 49 -16.25 -6.72 -3.19
C LYS A 49 -15.34 -6.58 -1.96
N ARG A 50 -14.07 -7.02 -2.01
CA ARG A 50 -13.21 -7.04 -0.81
C ARG A 50 -12.31 -5.83 -0.60
N TYR A 51 -12.02 -5.04 -1.63
CA TYR A 51 -11.19 -3.84 -1.52
C TYR A 51 -11.82 -2.69 -2.33
N PRO A 52 -11.64 -1.43 -1.89
CA PRO A 52 -12.04 -0.24 -2.64
C PRO A 52 -11.46 -0.26 -4.06
N LYS A 53 -12.25 0.16 -5.04
CA LYS A 53 -11.83 0.18 -6.45
C LYS A 53 -10.66 1.13 -6.65
N GLU A 54 -10.60 2.17 -5.83
CA GLU A 54 -9.59 3.21 -5.81
C GLU A 54 -8.17 2.63 -5.65
N PHE A 55 -7.99 1.57 -4.86
CA PHE A 55 -6.70 0.90 -4.73
C PHE A 55 -6.29 0.18 -6.01
N LEU A 56 -7.24 -0.53 -6.64
CA LEU A 56 -7.01 -1.25 -7.88
C LEU A 56 -6.75 -0.27 -9.03
N GLU A 57 -7.55 0.78 -9.15
CA GLU A 57 -7.40 1.84 -10.16
C GLU A 57 -6.05 2.55 -10.01
N THR A 58 -5.66 2.89 -8.77
CA THR A 58 -4.35 3.49 -8.49
C THR A 58 -3.20 2.56 -8.92
N ALA A 59 -3.31 1.26 -8.60
CA ALA A 59 -2.28 0.29 -8.97
C ALA A 59 -2.20 0.09 -10.48
N ASN A 60 -3.34 0.02 -11.17
CA ASN A 60 -3.36 -0.09 -12.63
C ASN A 60 -2.74 1.15 -13.28
N LEU A 61 -3.16 2.36 -12.91
CA LEU A 61 -2.60 3.60 -13.46
C LEU A 61 -1.09 3.71 -13.22
N TYR A 62 -0.62 3.35 -12.02
CA TYR A 62 0.80 3.36 -11.71
C TYR A 62 1.59 2.39 -12.59
N ASN A 63 1.10 1.14 -12.72
CA ASN A 63 1.77 0.11 -13.51
C ASN A 63 1.67 0.34 -15.03
N ASP A 64 0.60 0.98 -15.50
CA ASP A 64 0.42 1.41 -16.89
C ASP A 64 1.30 2.61 -17.26
N GLY A 65 1.99 3.20 -16.29
CA GLY A 65 2.91 4.32 -16.48
C GLY A 65 2.22 5.67 -16.64
N ASP A 66 1.02 5.84 -16.05
CA ASP A 66 0.32 7.12 -16.06
C ASP A 66 1.19 8.22 -15.43
N VAL A 67 1.48 9.26 -16.21
CA VAL A 67 2.46 10.30 -15.86
C VAL A 67 2.06 11.04 -14.58
N VAL A 68 0.77 11.30 -14.39
CA VAL A 68 0.26 12.01 -13.22
C VAL A 68 0.41 11.15 -11.97
N THR A 69 0.06 9.87 -12.07
CA THR A 69 0.14 8.90 -10.99
C THR A 69 1.58 8.61 -10.60
N LEU A 70 2.48 8.42 -11.58
CA LEU A 70 3.91 8.26 -11.34
C LEU A 70 4.49 9.47 -10.60
N LYS A 71 4.22 10.69 -11.09
CA LYS A 71 4.69 11.93 -10.47
C LYS A 71 4.15 12.11 -9.06
N ARG A 72 2.88 11.76 -8.82
CA ARG A 72 2.29 11.77 -7.47
C ARG A 72 3.07 10.90 -6.51
N PHE A 73 3.48 9.71 -6.94
CA PHE A 73 4.20 8.76 -6.10
C PHE A 73 5.73 8.91 -6.17
N GLU A 74 6.27 9.98 -6.75
CA GLU A 74 7.66 10.39 -6.48
C GLU A 74 7.81 10.85 -5.03
N ASP A 75 6.73 11.39 -4.44
CA ASP A 75 6.68 11.77 -3.04
C ASP A 75 6.49 10.54 -2.13
N ILE A 76 7.46 10.33 -1.24
CA ILE A 76 7.44 9.24 -0.25
C ILE A 76 6.26 9.36 0.73
N GLY A 77 5.82 10.58 1.04
CA GLY A 77 4.64 10.85 1.86
C GLY A 77 3.37 10.33 1.19
N MET A 78 3.25 10.49 -0.14
CA MET A 78 2.12 9.94 -0.89
C MET A 78 2.11 8.41 -0.89
N ARG A 79 3.29 7.77 -1.00
CA ARG A 79 3.40 6.30 -0.87
C ARG A 79 2.96 5.85 0.52
N TYR A 80 3.41 6.55 1.56
CA TYR A 80 3.03 6.26 2.94
C TYR A 80 1.51 6.39 3.15
N LEU A 81 0.89 7.47 2.67
CA LEU A 81 -0.54 7.71 2.83
C LEU A 81 -1.39 6.61 2.18
N LEU A 82 -1.04 6.19 0.95
CA LEU A 82 -1.72 5.08 0.29
C LEU A 82 -1.66 3.78 1.13
N LEU A 83 -0.48 3.45 1.64
CA LEU A 83 -0.28 2.27 2.48
C LEU A 83 -1.00 2.39 3.83
N SER A 84 -1.07 3.59 4.40
CA SER A 84 -1.81 3.89 5.64
C SER A 84 -3.31 3.68 5.43
N ASP A 85 -3.87 4.25 4.36
CA ASP A 85 -5.28 4.10 4.01
C ASP A 85 -5.63 2.63 3.78
N PHE A 86 -4.76 1.88 3.11
CA PHE A 86 -4.92 0.45 2.94
C PHE A 86 -4.88 -0.31 4.28
N TYR A 87 -3.89 -0.02 5.13
CA TYR A 87 -3.76 -0.66 6.44
C TYR A 87 -4.97 -0.40 7.33
N ASP A 88 -5.48 0.84 7.35
CA ASP A 88 -6.68 1.19 8.09
C ASP A 88 -7.92 0.49 7.53
N TYR A 89 -8.06 0.43 6.20
CA TYR A 89 -9.15 -0.29 5.55
C TYR A 89 -9.20 -1.76 5.97
N VAL A 90 -8.07 -2.47 5.91
CA VAL A 90 -8.05 -3.91 6.23
C VAL A 90 -8.26 -4.19 7.71
N LYS A 91 -7.89 -3.24 8.58
CA LYS A 91 -8.15 -3.31 10.02
C LYS A 91 -9.64 -3.10 10.31
N ILE A 92 -10.26 -2.07 9.71
CA ILE A 92 -11.70 -1.77 9.86
C ILE A 92 -12.57 -2.91 9.33
N THR A 93 -12.17 -3.52 8.21
CA THR A 93 -12.90 -4.63 7.60
C THR A 93 -12.57 -6.00 8.19
N HIS A 94 -11.73 -6.06 9.22
CA HIS A 94 -11.26 -7.29 9.86
C HIS A 94 -10.62 -8.30 8.90
N LEU A 95 -10.15 -7.84 7.73
CA LEU A 95 -9.42 -8.67 6.78
C LEU A 95 -8.02 -9.02 7.27
N TYR A 96 -7.46 -8.18 8.14
CA TYR A 96 -6.21 -8.40 8.85
C TYR A 96 -6.48 -8.65 10.33
N GLN A 97 -6.22 -9.87 10.80
CA GLN A 97 -6.19 -10.20 12.22
C GLN A 97 -4.74 -10.28 12.66
N LYS A 98 -4.37 -9.40 13.60
CA LYS A 98 -3.09 -9.47 14.27
C LYS A 98 -3.07 -10.77 15.09
N ILE A 99 -2.25 -11.73 14.64
CA ILE A 99 -1.98 -12.96 15.39
C ILE A 99 -1.15 -12.61 16.63
#